data_AF-A0A914RUB5-F1
#
_entry.id   AF-A0A914RUB5-F1
#
_cell.length_a   1.000
_cell.length_b   1.000
_cell.length_c   1.000
_cell.angle_alpha   90.00
_cell.angle_beta   90.00
_cell.angle_gamma   90.00
#
_symmetry.space_group_name_H-M   'P 1'
#
loop_
_entity.id
_entity.type
_entity.pdbx_description
1 polymer ?
#
loop_
_entity_poly.entity_id
_entity_poly.type
_entity_poly.pdbx_seq_one_letter_code
_entity_poly.pdbx_strand_id
1 'polypeptide(L)'
;MELTGKQRGAILQKWFQLMCDKESQLAELLTLEQGKPLAEARGEIQYSASFLDWYSGEARRIYGQVVPATATNRTHLHTREPIGVVALITPVCF
;
A
#
# COMPACT_ATOMS: atom_id res chain seq x y z
N MET A 1 7.68 -14.45 -11.88
CA MET A 1 7.78 -13.33 -12.84
C MET A 1 8.03 -12.07 -12.03
N GLU A 2 9.22 -11.48 -12.10
CA GLU A 2 9.54 -10.26 -11.34
C GLU A 2 8.81 -9.06 -11.96
N LEU A 3 7.98 -8.37 -11.17
CA LEU A 3 7.26 -7.17 -11.61
C LEU A 3 8.09 -5.92 -11.29
N THR A 4 8.09 -4.94 -12.18
CA THR A 4 8.69 -3.62 -11.93
C THR A 4 7.88 -2.80 -10.92
N GLY A 5 8.50 -1.80 -10.27
CA GLY A 5 7.79 -0.86 -9.39
C GLY A 5 6.62 -0.15 -10.08
N LYS A 6 6.75 0.16 -11.38
CA LYS A 6 5.68 0.75 -12.19
C LYS A 6 4.47 -0.19 -12.32
N GLN A 7 4.72 -1.47 -12.60
CA GLN A 7 3.65 -2.47 -12.75
C GLN A 7 2.96 -2.76 -11.42
N ARG A 8 3.71 -2.88 -10.33
CA ARG A 8 3.14 -3.04 -8.97
C ARG A 8 2.25 -1.86 -8.60
N GLY A 9 2.73 -0.63 -8.83
CA GLY A 9 1.92 0.57 -8.61
C GLY A 9 0.64 0.60 -9.45
N ALA A 10 0.69 0.18 -10.72
CA ALA A 10 -0.50 0.10 -11.57
C ALA A 10 -1.55 -0.90 -11.03
N ILE A 11 -1.10 -2.02 -10.46
CA ILE A 11 -1.99 -3.01 -9.83
C ILE A 11 -2.66 -2.41 -8.58
N LEU A 12 -1.89 -1.75 -7.72
CA LEU A 12 -2.43 -1.07 -6.53
C LEU A 12 -3.42 0.04 -6.90
N GLN A 13 -3.13 0.82 -7.94
CA GLN A 13 -4.05 1.85 -8.43
C GLN A 13 -5.37 1.26 -8.94
N LYS A 14 -5.30 0.12 -9.66
CA LYS A 14 -6.49 -0.58 -10.10
C LYS A 14 -7.32 -1.08 -8.91
N TRP A 15 -6.66 -1.55 -7.85
CA TRP A 15 -7.34 -1.97 -6.64
C TRP A 15 -8.02 -0.79 -5.93
N PHE A 16 -7.34 0.35 -5.81
CA PHE A 16 -7.93 1.59 -5.32
C PHE A 16 -9.23 1.93 -6.08
N GLN A 17 -9.18 1.94 -7.42
CA GLN A 17 -10.36 2.24 -8.24
C GLN A 17 -11.51 1.25 -7.96
N LEU A 18 -11.21 -0.05 -7.86
CA LEU A 18 -12.21 -1.07 -7.56
C LEU A 18 -12.81 -0.92 -6.16
N MET A 19 -12.04 -0.44 -5.17
CA MET A 19 -12.57 -0.15 -3.84
C MET A 19 -13.51 1.05 -3.87
N CYS A 20 -13.15 2.12 -4.59
CA CYS A 20 -14.02 3.28 -4.77
C CYS A 20 -15.32 2.91 -5.51
N ASP A 21 -15.22 2.15 -6.60
CA ASP A 21 -16.39 1.72 -7.38
C ASP A 21 -17.36 0.86 -6.56
N LYS A 22 -16.84 0.14 -5.55
CA LYS A 22 -17.61 -0.75 -4.66
C LYS A 22 -17.82 -0.19 -3.26
N GLU A 23 -17.53 1.08 -3.02
CA GLU A 23 -17.51 1.68 -1.67
C GLU A 23 -18.81 1.41 -0.90
N SER A 24 -19.97 1.64 -1.55
CA SER A 24 -21.27 1.47 -0.89
C SER A 24 -21.54 0.03 -0.48
N GLN A 25 -21.19 -0.95 -1.33
CA GLN A 25 -21.39 -2.37 -1.04
C GLN A 25 -20.45 -2.85 0.08
N LEU A 26 -19.20 -2.37 0.08
CA LEU A 26 -18.22 -2.69 1.11
C LEU A 26 -18.62 -2.09 2.46
N ALA A 27 -19.13 -0.86 2.47
CA ALA A 27 -19.60 -0.21 3.69
C ALA A 27 -20.83 -0.92 4.28
N GLU A 28 -21.78 -1.36 3.44
CA GLU A 28 -22.93 -2.16 3.89
C GLU A 28 -22.48 -3.49 4.52
N LEU A 29 -21.57 -4.22 3.86
CA LEU A 29 -21.01 -5.46 4.39
C LEU A 29 -20.34 -5.23 5.75
N LEU A 30 -19.50 -4.19 5.85
CA LEU A 30 -18.78 -3.85 7.07
C LEU A 30 -19.71 -3.47 8.23
N THR A 31 -20.78 -2.74 7.94
CA THR A 31 -21.84 -2.45 8.91
C THR A 31 -22.56 -3.72 9.36
N LEU A 32 -22.82 -4.67 8.46
CA LEU A 32 -23.47 -5.94 8.83
C LEU A 32 -22.57 -6.82 9.71
N GLU A 33 -21.26 -6.82 9.46
CA GLU A 33 -20.31 -7.69 10.18
C GLU A 33 -19.90 -7.15 11.55
N GLN A 34 -19.55 -5.86 11.69
CA GLN A 34 -19.13 -5.30 12.98
C GLN A 34 -20.09 -4.28 13.62
N GLY A 35 -21.18 -3.92 12.94
CA GLY A 35 -22.30 -3.18 13.55
C GLY A 35 -22.12 -1.66 13.58
N LYS A 36 -21.04 -1.10 13.02
CA LYS A 36 -20.83 0.35 12.93
C LYS A 36 -21.87 1.04 12.04
N PRO A 37 -22.21 2.31 12.31
CA PRO A 37 -23.03 3.11 11.42
C PRO A 37 -22.47 3.18 9.99
N LEU A 38 -23.36 3.14 8.99
CA LEU A 38 -22.97 3.14 7.57
C LEU A 38 -22.06 4.33 7.19
N ALA A 39 -22.27 5.49 7.82
CA ALA A 39 -21.45 6.68 7.60
C ALA A 39 -20.00 6.47 8.05
N GLU A 40 -19.79 5.81 9.18
CA GLU A 40 -18.46 5.47 9.70
C GLU A 40 -17.79 4.41 8.80
N ALA A 41 -18.54 3.38 8.41
CA ALA A 41 -18.07 2.34 7.50
C ALA A 41 -17.60 2.91 6.16
N ARG A 42 -18.33 3.86 5.58
CA ARG A 42 -17.90 4.54 4.34
C ARG A 42 -16.60 5.30 4.52
N GLY A 43 -16.49 6.07 5.61
CA GLY A 43 -15.26 6.81 5.92
C GLY A 43 -14.05 5.89 6.06
N GLU A 44 -14.23 4.72 6.66
CA GLU A 44 -13.17 3.73 6.82
C GLU A 44 -12.79 3.04 5.51
N ILE A 45 -13.75 2.69 4.65
CA ILE A 45 -13.46 2.14 3.32
C ILE A 45 -12.67 3.16 2.49
N GLN A 46 -13.06 4.44 2.53
CA GLN A 46 -12.33 5.51 1.86
C GLN A 46 -10.92 5.70 2.44
N TYR A 47 -10.79 5.67 3.77
CA TYR A 47 -9.50 5.74 4.45
C TYR A 47 -8.60 4.57 4.05
N SER A 48 -9.12 3.35 4.02
CA SER A 48 -8.43 2.15 3.58
C SER A 48 -7.99 2.24 2.12
N ALA A 49 -8.86 2.74 1.24
CA ALA A 49 -8.56 2.96 -0.17
C ALA A 49 -7.43 3.99 -0.35
N SER A 50 -7.37 5.03 0.49
CA SER A 50 -6.31 6.06 0.42
C SER A 50 -4.90 5.49 0.60
N PHE A 51 -4.73 4.43 1.39
CA PHE A 51 -3.44 3.74 1.50
C PHE A 51 -3.03 3.10 0.18
N LEU A 52 -3.97 2.49 -0.55
CA LEU A 52 -3.67 1.88 -1.84
C LEU A 52 -3.20 2.93 -2.85
N ASP A 53 -3.87 4.08 -2.91
CA ASP A 53 -3.47 5.20 -3.77
C ASP A 53 -2.08 5.73 -3.41
N TRP A 54 -1.82 5.95 -2.11
CA TRP A 54 -0.51 6.40 -1.65
C TRP A 54 0.61 5.40 -1.98
N TYR A 55 0.44 4.14 -1.61
CA TYR A 55 1.45 3.10 -1.84
C TYR A 55 1.62 2.74 -3.32
N SER A 56 0.61 2.99 -4.17
CA SER A 56 0.75 2.88 -5.63
C SER A 56 1.83 3.83 -6.16
N GLY A 57 1.88 5.05 -5.61
CA GLY A 57 2.89 6.05 -5.91
C GLY A 57 4.26 5.66 -5.35
N GLU A 58 4.29 5.23 -4.09
CA GLU A 58 5.54 4.86 -3.40
C GLU A 58 6.21 3.62 -3.99
N ALA A 59 5.47 2.75 -4.67
CA ALA A 59 6.04 1.61 -5.40
C ALA A 59 7.11 2.02 -6.44
N ARG A 60 7.10 3.28 -6.91
CA ARG A 60 8.08 3.84 -7.85
C ARG A 60 9.17 4.67 -7.20
N ARG A 61 9.06 5.00 -5.90
CA ARG A 61 9.95 5.92 -5.17
C ARG A 61 10.86 5.22 -4.16
N ILE A 62 11.07 3.92 -4.33
CA ILE A 62 12.01 3.14 -3.53
C ILE A 62 13.43 3.48 -4.00
N TYR A 63 13.96 4.59 -3.51
CA TYR A 63 15.29 5.07 -3.87
C TYR A 63 16.39 4.44 -3.01
N GLY A 64 17.51 4.14 -3.64
CA GLY A 64 18.77 3.88 -2.95
C GLY A 64 19.49 5.18 -2.60
N GLN A 65 20.67 5.04 -1.98
CA GLN A 65 21.55 6.16 -1.66
C GLN A 65 22.99 5.84 -2.06
N VAL A 66 23.72 6.83 -2.52
CA VAL A 66 25.18 6.75 -2.70
C VAL A 66 25.84 7.54 -1.58
N VAL A 67 26.73 6.90 -0.84
CA VAL A 67 27.43 7.51 0.30
C VAL A 67 28.91 7.73 -0.05
N PRO A 68 29.51 8.88 0.30
CA PRO A 68 30.92 9.13 0.06
C PRO A 68 31.82 8.06 0.69
N ALA A 69 32.80 7.60 -0.08
CA ALA A 69 33.77 6.63 0.41
C ALA A 69 34.89 7.30 1.20
N THR A 70 35.29 6.65 2.31
CA THR A 70 36.42 7.08 3.14
C THR A 70 37.77 6.74 2.52
N ALA A 71 37.81 5.81 1.57
CA ALA A 71 39.02 5.41 0.84
C ALA A 71 38.84 5.60 -0.67
N THR A 72 39.92 5.98 -1.34
CA THR A 72 39.98 6.15 -2.80
C THR A 72 39.63 4.84 -3.52
N ASN A 73 39.01 4.95 -4.70
CA ASN A 73 38.57 3.81 -5.53
C ASN A 73 37.53 2.89 -4.88
N ARG A 74 36.68 3.42 -3.99
CA ARG A 74 35.52 2.70 -3.45
C ARG A 74 34.24 3.51 -3.67
N THR A 75 33.11 2.82 -3.82
CA THR A 75 31.78 3.42 -3.91
C THR A 75 30.88 2.70 -2.92
N HIS A 76 30.18 3.45 -2.06
CA HIS A 76 29.18 2.86 -1.17
C HIS A 76 27.79 3.09 -1.77
N LEU A 77 27.11 1.99 -2.10
CA LEU A 77 25.75 1.98 -2.61
C LEU A 77 24.84 1.34 -1.57
N HIS A 78 23.78 2.03 -1.19
CA HIS A 78 22.71 1.50 -0.36
C HIS A 78 21.50 1.25 -1.24
N THR A 79 21.08 -0.01 -1.36
CA THR A 79 19.87 -0.42 -2.07
C THR A 79 18.76 -0.78 -1.07
N ARG A 80 17.52 -0.84 -1.55
CA ARG A 80 16.34 -1.23 -0.77
C ARG A 80 15.65 -2.36 -1.50
N GLU A 81 15.57 -3.51 -0.84
CA GLU A 81 14.98 -4.72 -1.39
C GLU A 81 13.82 -5.20 -0.50
N PRO A 82 12.81 -5.89 -1.07
CA PRO A 82 11.74 -6.46 -0.28
C PRO A 82 12.31 -7.53 0.67
N ILE A 83 11.85 -7.52 1.93
CA ILE A 83 12.28 -8.49 2.94
C ILE A 83 11.88 -9.92 2.55
N GLY A 84 10.73 -10.08 1.88
CA GLY A 84 10.20 -11.38 1.46
C GLY A 84 8.81 -11.64 2.03
N VAL A 85 8.61 -12.83 2.59
CA VAL A 85 7.32 -13.27 3.14
C VAL A 85 7.01 -12.54 4.44
N VAL A 86 5.77 -12.06 4.59
CA VAL A 86 5.28 -11.32 5.77
C VAL A 86 3.96 -11.95 6.25
N ALA A 87 3.78 -12.02 7.58
CA ALA A 87 2.51 -12.38 8.21
C ALA A 87 1.83 -11.12 8.77
N LEU A 88 0.51 -11.01 8.59
CA LEU A 88 -0.31 -9.88 9.04
C LEU A 88 -1.44 -10.41 9.94
N ILE A 89 -1.59 -9.84 11.13
CA ILE A 89 -2.71 -10.10 12.06
C ILE A 89 -3.39 -8.77 12.32
N THR A 90 -4.66 -8.65 11.92
CA THR A 90 -5.43 -7.41 12.00
C THR A 90 -6.60 -7.57 12.99
N PRO A 91 -6.85 -6.58 13.87
CA PRO A 91 -7.99 -6.61 14.78
C PRO A 91 -9.31 -6.29 14.05
N VAL A 92 -10.44 -6.61 14.69
CA VAL A 92 -11.80 -6.40 14.13
C VAL A 92 -12.40 -5.02 14.42
N CYS A 93 -11.70 -4.17 15.15
CA CYS A 93 -12.22 -2.88 15.62
C CYS A 93 -12.18 -1.77 14.57
N PHE A 94 -11.50 -1.98 13.44
CA PHE A 94 -11.53 -1.04 12.34
C PHE A 94 -12.84 -1.19 11.61
#